data_AF-A0A484N5D0-F1
#
_entry.id   AF-A0A484N5D0-F1
#
_cell.length_a   1.000
_cell.length_b   1.000
_cell.length_c   1.000
_cell.angle_alpha   90.00
_cell.angle_beta   90.00
_cell.angle_gamma   90.00
#
_symmetry.space_group_name_H-M   'P 1'
#
loop_
_entity.id
_entity.type
_entity.pdbx_description
1 polymer ?
#
loop_
_entity_poly.entity_id
_entity_poly.type
_entity_poly.pdbx_seq_one_letter_code
_entity_poly.pdbx_strand_id
1 'polypeptide(L)'
;MRTKPTAVFMAFGTKGDVNPIAAIAAAFACDQQQYHVHFVTHSAHENLRIHLETKGVMYIPVSVPPVLAPTQHHGIVSYIHTLS
;
A
#
# COMPACT_ATOMS: atom_id res chain seq x y z
N MET A 1 7.98 23.00 21.75
CA MET A 1 7.01 22.90 20.64
C MET A 1 6.45 21.49 20.64
N ARG A 2 5.14 21.29 20.78
CA ARG A 2 4.53 19.97 20.66
C ARG A 2 4.36 19.68 19.16
N THR A 3 5.09 18.69 18.65
CA THR A 3 4.96 18.26 17.25
C THR A 3 3.55 17.72 17.04
N LYS A 4 2.95 17.97 15.86
CA LYS A 4 1.67 17.36 15.50
C LYS A 4 1.78 15.83 15.63
N PRO A 5 0.82 15.13 16.26
CA PRO A 5 0.83 13.68 16.32
C PRO A 5 0.75 13.05 14.91
N THR A 6 1.27 11.83 14.76
CA THR A 6 1.23 11.10 13.49
C THR A 6 0.16 10.01 13.54
N ALA A 7 -0.72 10.00 12.55
CA ALA A 7 -1.65 8.91 12.28
C ALA A 7 -1.11 8.07 11.12
N VAL A 8 -0.99 6.76 11.33
CA VAL A 8 -0.48 5.82 10.32
C VAL A 8 -1.58 4.86 9.92
N PHE A 9 -1.87 4.82 8.62
CA PHE A 9 -2.76 3.86 8.00
C PHE A 9 -1.91 2.91 7.16
N MET A 10 -2.22 1.61 7.23
CA MET A 10 -1.48 0.59 6.50
C MET A 10 -2.45 -0.40 5.88
N ALA A 11 -2.23 -0.73 4.61
CA ALA A 11 -2.99 -1.76 3.92
C ALA A 11 -2.11 -2.40 2.84
N PHE A 12 -2.25 -3.71 2.70
CA PHE A 12 -1.51 -4.53 1.73
C PHE A 12 -2.47 -5.55 1.12
N GLY A 13 -2.14 -6.06 -0.07
CA GLY A 13 -2.99 -7.00 -0.79
C GLY A 13 -3.52 -6.40 -2.09
N THR A 14 -4.77 -6.72 -2.41
CA THR A 14 -5.44 -6.27 -3.64
C THR A 14 -5.95 -4.84 -3.52
N LYS A 15 -6.45 -4.29 -4.64
CA LYS A 15 -7.15 -2.99 -4.62
C LYS A 15 -8.37 -2.99 -3.69
N GLY A 16 -9.03 -4.13 -3.51
CA GLY A 16 -10.18 -4.28 -2.62
C GLY A 16 -9.81 -4.11 -1.14
N ASP A 17 -8.58 -4.47 -0.78
CA ASP A 17 -8.05 -4.31 0.58
C ASP A 17 -7.50 -2.88 0.80
N VAL A 18 -6.82 -2.34 -0.21
CA VAL A 18 -6.07 -1.07 -0.09
C VAL A 18 -6.95 0.17 -0.26
N ASN A 19 -7.84 0.18 -1.26
CA ASN A 19 -8.62 1.40 -1.58
C ASN A 19 -9.52 1.87 -0.44
N PRO A 20 -10.24 1.01 0.31
CA PRO A 20 -11.08 1.46 1.41
C PRO A 20 -10.26 2.15 2.51
N ILE A 21 -9.09 1.61 2.85
CA ILE A 21 -8.23 2.20 3.90
C ILE A 21 -7.61 3.50 3.39
N ALA A 22 -7.23 3.58 2.11
CA ALA A 22 -6.74 4.82 1.49
C ALA A 22 -7.80 5.93 1.51
N ALA A 23 -9.06 5.59 1.25
CA ALA A 23 -10.18 6.54 1.32
C ALA A 23 -10.39 7.06 2.75
N ILE A 24 -10.32 6.18 3.75
CA ILE A 24 -10.39 6.57 5.16
C ILE A 24 -9.22 7.48 5.54
N ALA A 25 -7.99 7.15 5.13
CA ALA A 25 -6.81 7.98 5.41
C ALA A 25 -6.95 9.38 4.80
N ALA A 26 -7.45 9.48 3.57
CA ALA A 26 -7.72 10.76 2.90
C ALA A 26 -8.81 11.57 3.64
N ALA A 27 -9.92 10.93 4.01
CA ALA A 27 -10.98 11.58 4.77
C ALA A 27 -10.49 12.06 6.15
N PHE A 28 -9.71 11.22 6.85
CA PHE A 28 -9.10 11.56 8.13
C PHE A 28 -8.15 12.75 8.00
N ALA A 29 -7.30 12.80 6.97
CA ALA A 29 -6.41 13.93 6.75
C ALA A 29 -7.14 15.24 6.47
N CYS A 30 -8.27 15.18 5.75
CA CYS A 30 -9.11 16.36 5.52
C CYS A 30 -9.74 16.88 6.83
N ASP A 31 -10.25 15.98 7.67
CA ASP A 31 -11.02 16.33 8.88
C ASP A 31 -10.12 16.64 10.09
N GLN A 32 -9.05 15.88 10.28
CA GLN A 32 -8.19 15.91 11.47
C GLN A 32 -6.85 16.60 11.18
N GLN A 33 -6.93 17.89 10.83
CA GLN A 33 -5.79 18.76 10.41
C GLN A 33 -4.64 18.87 11.44
N GLN A 34 -4.89 18.49 12.71
CA GLN A 34 -3.88 18.43 13.76
C GLN A 34 -2.92 17.23 13.65
N TYR A 35 -3.18 16.27 12.75
CA TYR A 35 -2.29 15.13 12.54
C TYR A 35 -1.41 15.28 11.29
N HIS A 36 -0.24 14.65 11.33
CA HIS A 36 0.45 14.19 10.12
C HIS A 36 -0.09 12.81 9.75
N VAL A 37 -0.54 12.62 8.51
CA VAL A 37 -1.16 11.36 8.09
C VAL A 37 -0.24 10.66 7.10
N HIS A 38 0.14 9.43 7.42
CA HIS A 38 0.97 8.59 6.56
C HIS A 38 0.17 7.37 6.11
N PHE A 39 0.35 6.98 4.85
CA PHE A 39 -0.23 5.77 4.28
C PHE A 39 0.89 4.84 3.79
N VAL A 40 0.99 3.67 4.41
CA VAL A 40 2.01 2.67 4.08
C VAL A 40 1.36 1.54 3.28
N THR A 41 1.90 1.24 2.09
CA THR A 41 1.42 0.13 1.27
C THR A 41 2.52 -0.41 0.36
N HIS A 42 2.24 -1.52 -0.32
CA HIS A 42 3.16 -2.07 -1.31
C HIS A 42 3.30 -1.13 -2.51
N SER A 43 4.51 -0.98 -3.06
CA SER A 43 4.80 -0.09 -4.19
C SER A 43 3.98 -0.38 -5.46
N ALA A 44 3.39 -1.57 -5.58
CA ALA A 44 2.42 -1.91 -6.63
C ALA A 44 1.16 -1.01 -6.65
N HIS A 45 0.89 -0.27 -5.56
CA HIS A 45 -0.23 0.67 -5.45
C HIS A 45 0.19 2.15 -5.65
N GLU A 46 1.31 2.40 -6.35
CA GLU A 46 1.82 3.77 -6.64
C GLU A 46 0.78 4.69 -7.28
N ASN A 47 -0.21 4.13 -7.98
CA ASN A 47 -1.32 4.90 -8.56
C ASN A 47 -2.13 5.71 -7.52
N LEU A 48 -2.04 5.38 -6.23
CA LEU A 48 -2.70 6.11 -5.14
C LEU A 48 -1.93 7.34 -4.68
N ARG A 49 -0.63 7.43 -4.97
CA ARG A 49 0.26 8.45 -4.41
C ARG A 49 -0.23 9.87 -4.64
N ILE A 50 -0.45 10.25 -5.90
CA ILE A 50 -0.90 11.61 -6.26
C ILE A 50 -2.21 11.94 -5.55
N HIS A 51 -3.16 11.00 -5.54
CA HIS A 51 -4.45 11.22 -4.88
C HIS A 51 -4.28 11.47 -3.37
N LEU A 52 -3.50 10.63 -2.68
CA LEU A 52 -3.25 10.75 -1.25
C LEU A 52 -2.49 12.04 -0.90
N GLU A 53 -1.45 12.37 -1.65
CA GLU A 53 -0.65 13.58 -1.44
C GLU A 53 -1.50 14.84 -1.61
N THR A 54 -2.40 14.89 -2.61
CA THR A 54 -3.33 16.01 -2.78
C THR A 54 -4.34 16.17 -1.62
N LYS A 55 -4.50 15.13 -0.80
CA LYS A 55 -5.35 15.13 0.40
C LYS A 55 -4.56 15.33 1.69
N GLY A 56 -3.25 15.60 1.60
CA GLY A 56 -2.39 15.80 2.77
C GLY A 56 -1.92 14.50 3.43
N VAL A 57 -2.00 13.37 2.72
CA VAL A 57 -1.51 12.07 3.19
C VAL A 57 -0.15 11.76 2.54
N MET A 58 0.87 11.54 3.35
CA MET A 58 2.19 11.12 2.87
C MET A 58 2.16 9.64 2.49
N TYR A 59 2.46 9.34 1.23
CA TYR A 59 2.53 7.98 0.73
C TYR A 59 3.92 7.38 1.00
N ILE A 60 3.97 6.20 1.62
CA ILE A 60 5.20 5.46 1.96
C ILE A 60 5.16 4.10 1.26
N PRO A 61 5.89 3.94 0.13
CA PRO A 61 5.95 2.67 -0.57
C PRO A 61 6.84 1.67 0.19
N VAL A 62 6.38 0.43 0.22
CA VAL A 62 7.16 -0.73 0.69
C VAL A 62 7.45 -1.62 -0.53
N SER A 63 8.75 -1.89 -0.74
CA SER A 63 9.25 -2.61 -1.91
C SER A 63 9.77 -4.02 -1.55
N VAL A 64 9.13 -4.71 -0.60
CA VAL A 64 9.41 -6.14 -0.39
C VAL A 64 8.54 -6.97 -1.33
N PRO A 65 9.10 -7.97 -2.04
CA PRO A 65 8.27 -8.92 -2.78
C PRO A 65 7.23 -9.52 -1.84
N PRO A 66 6.01 -9.86 -2.32
CA PRO A 66 5.05 -10.57 -1.49
C PRO A 66 5.74 -11.76 -0.81
N VAL A 67 5.69 -11.80 0.53
CA VAL A 67 6.29 -12.90 1.33
C VAL A 67 5.71 -14.27 0.93
N LEU A 68 4.58 -14.26 0.23
CA LEU A 68 3.99 -15.42 -0.40
C LEU A 68 4.14 -15.30 -1.92
N ALA A 69 4.98 -16.15 -2.51
CA ALA A 69 4.85 -16.47 -3.93
C ALA A 69 3.36 -16.84 -4.19
N PRO A 70 2.76 -16.42 -5.32
CA PRO A 70 1.44 -16.92 -5.66
C PRO A 70 1.55 -18.45 -5.65
N THR A 71 0.83 -19.10 -4.74
CA THR A 71 0.66 -20.54 -4.80
C THR A 71 0.10 -20.83 -6.19
N GLN A 72 0.94 -21.39 -7.06
CA GLN A 72 0.56 -21.82 -8.39
C GLN A 72 -0.49 -22.92 -8.22
N HIS A 73 -1.77 -22.57 -8.20
CA HIS A 73 -2.82 -23.56 -8.18
C HIS A 73 -3.07 -24.06 -9.61
N HIS A 74 -2.30 -25.12 -9.93
CA HIS A 74 -2.58 -26.23 -10.84
C HIS A 74 -2.92 -25.96 -12.31
N GLY A 75 -1.92 -26.16 -13.17
CA GLY A 75 -2.08 -26.32 -14.61
C GLY A 75 -0.77 -26.75 -15.30
N ILE A 76 -0.35 -27.99 -15.05
CA ILE A 76 0.71 -28.75 -15.76
C ILE A 76 2.14 -28.19 -15.57
N VAL A 77 2.85 -28.77 -14.60
CA VAL A 77 4.31 -28.78 -14.59
C VAL A 77 4.78 -29.70 -15.71
N SER A 78 5.13 -29.13 -16.87
CA SER A 78 6.03 -29.82 -17.81
C SER A 78 7.46 -29.54 -17.39
N TYR A 79 8.04 -30.50 -16.69
CA TYR A 79 9.46 -30.60 -16.45
C TYR A 79 10.15 -31.04 -17.75
N ILE A 80 10.98 -30.19 -18.33
CA ILE A 80 12.13 -30.59 -19.17
C ILE A 80 13.06 -29.35 -19.25
N HIS A 81 14.15 -29.34 -18.45
CA HIS A 81 15.53 -29.70 -18.84
C HIS A 81 16.07 -28.85 -20.01
N THR A 82 17.27 -28.26 -20.06
CA THR A 82 18.46 -28.15 -19.19
C THR A 82 19.38 -27.12 -19.87
N LEU A 83 20.23 -26.47 -19.04
CA LEU A 83 21.48 -25.78 -19.36
C LEU A 83 22.09 -26.00 -20.77
N SER A 84 22.42 -24.90 -21.44
CA SER A 84 23.76 -24.54 -21.93
C SER A 84 23.82 -23.03 -22.15
#